data_AF-A0A935Z2I9-F1
#
_entry.id   AF-A0A935Z2I9-F1
#
_cell.length_a   1.000
_cell.length_b   1.000
_cell.length_c   1.000
_cell.angle_alpha   90.00
_cell.angle_beta   90.00
_cell.angle_gamma   90.00
#
_symmetry.space_group_name_H-M   'P 1'
#
loop_
_entity.id
_entity.type
_entity.pdbx_description
1 polymer ?
#
loop_
_entity_poly.entity_id
_entity_poly.type
_entity_poly.pdbx_seq_one_letter_code
_entity_poly.pdbx_strand_id
1 'polypeptide(L)'
;MLTDGYTYENNPNVTLAREYWIIVADPNGARAMLPRPDGDPRVVAECVANGPLAPTLRNAQLCSQATSETLARVNALTPAEAVQVSTFLHEKLRFAATEGDAEKGIAPSVQPYPLTDDILDVCKAFPADRSGALRERCDDELKYEGASARPSIARVYSVEDARALAARLNELYGIPGR
;
A
#
# COMPACT_ATOMS: atom_id res chain seq x y z
N MET A 1 -2.14 6.57 -12.85
CA MET A 1 -2.91 5.95 -13.95
C MET A 1 -2.04 4.87 -14.54
N LEU A 2 -2.58 3.65 -14.69
CA LEU A 2 -1.99 2.67 -15.59
C LEU A 2 -1.94 3.31 -16.97
N THR A 3 -0.76 3.31 -17.61
CA THR A 3 -0.64 3.70 -19.01
C THR A 3 -1.44 2.73 -19.88
N ASP A 4 -1.96 3.21 -21.00
CA ASP A 4 -2.76 2.39 -21.92
C ASP A 4 -2.07 1.05 -22.20
N GLY A 5 -2.83 -0.04 -22.04
CA GLY A 5 -2.37 -1.40 -22.32
C GLY A 5 -1.80 -2.20 -21.15
N TYR A 6 -1.66 -1.62 -19.95
CA TYR A 6 -1.28 -2.41 -18.78
C TYR A 6 -2.44 -3.30 -18.32
N THR A 7 -2.12 -4.53 -17.92
CA THR A 7 -3.10 -5.51 -17.43
C THR A 7 -2.77 -5.91 -15.99
N TYR A 8 -3.81 -6.08 -15.19
CA TYR A 8 -3.67 -6.62 -13.83
C TYR A 8 -3.36 -8.12 -13.88
N GLU A 9 -2.39 -8.55 -13.07
CA GLU A 9 -2.06 -9.97 -12.87
C GLU A 9 -2.30 -10.34 -11.40
N ASN A 10 -3.24 -11.25 -11.16
CA ASN A 10 -3.52 -11.78 -9.82
C ASN A 10 -2.37 -12.68 -9.33
N ASN A 11 -1.90 -12.48 -8.10
CA ASN A 11 -0.98 -13.40 -7.45
C ASN A 11 -1.75 -14.48 -6.65
N PRO A 12 -1.79 -15.74 -7.11
CA PRO A 12 -2.54 -16.81 -6.44
C PRO A 12 -1.96 -17.21 -5.08
N ASN A 13 -0.76 -16.74 -4.72
CA ASN A 13 -0.13 -17.02 -3.43
C ASN A 13 -0.54 -16.04 -2.34
N VAL A 14 -1.25 -14.95 -2.67
CA VAL A 14 -1.77 -14.02 -1.66
C VAL A 14 -3.01 -14.64 -1.02
N THR A 15 -2.95 -14.87 0.30
CA THR A 15 -4.04 -15.48 1.09
C THR A 15 -4.95 -14.46 1.76
N LEU A 16 -4.60 -13.17 1.68
CA LEU A 16 -5.44 -12.07 2.17
C LEU A 16 -6.70 -11.93 1.32
N ALA A 17 -7.71 -11.25 1.85
CA ALA A 17 -8.97 -11.02 1.14
C ALA A 17 -8.81 -10.16 -0.12
N ARG A 18 -7.70 -9.43 -0.25
CA ARG A 18 -7.36 -8.56 -1.39
C ARG A 18 -5.86 -8.29 -1.44
N GLU A 19 -5.37 -7.86 -2.59
CA GLU A 19 -3.98 -7.43 -2.80
C GLU A 19 -3.82 -5.93 -2.53
N TYR A 20 -2.86 -5.56 -1.68
CA TYR A 20 -2.41 -4.17 -1.50
C TYR A 20 -1.36 -3.80 -2.55
N TRP A 21 -0.41 -4.71 -2.81
CA TRP A 21 0.55 -4.55 -3.92
C TRP A 21 0.08 -5.36 -5.12
N ILE A 22 -0.59 -4.70 -6.06
CA ILE A 22 -1.03 -5.35 -7.30
C ILE A 22 0.13 -5.48 -8.28
N ILE A 23 0.16 -6.58 -9.03
CA ILE A 23 1.08 -6.77 -10.14
C ILE A 23 0.39 -6.27 -11.42
N VAL A 24 1.12 -5.48 -12.20
CA VAL A 24 0.65 -4.98 -13.49
C VAL A 24 1.66 -5.31 -14.56
N ALA A 25 1.21 -5.95 -15.63
CA ALA A 25 2.03 -6.32 -16.78
C ALA A 25 1.83 -5.30 -17.90
N ASP A 26 2.95 -4.81 -18.43
CA ASP A 26 2.96 -3.99 -19.63
C ASP A 26 2.72 -4.85 -20.89
N PRO A 27 2.41 -4.24 -22.05
CA PRO A 27 2.23 -4.97 -23.30
C PRO A 27 3.45 -5.79 -23.77
N ASN A 28 4.65 -5.50 -23.26
CA ASN A 28 5.89 -6.19 -23.61
C ASN A 28 6.21 -7.35 -22.64
N GLY A 29 5.36 -7.58 -21.63
CA GLY A 29 5.53 -8.60 -20.61
C GLY A 29 6.44 -8.21 -19.44
N ALA A 30 6.87 -6.96 -19.32
CA ALA A 30 7.51 -6.48 -18.10
C ALA A 30 6.47 -6.25 -17.00
N ARG A 31 6.80 -6.52 -15.73
CA ARG A 31 5.90 -6.27 -14.61
C ARG A 31 6.37 -5.14 -13.72
N ALA A 32 5.42 -4.35 -13.26
CA ALA A 32 5.60 -3.42 -12.15
C ALA A 32 4.63 -3.79 -11.02
N MET A 33 4.87 -3.21 -9.84
CA MET A 33 3.97 -3.33 -8.70
C MET A 33 3.43 -1.96 -8.32
N LEU A 34 2.16 -1.91 -7.94
CA LEU A 34 1.49 -0.70 -7.44
C LEU A 34 0.88 -0.96 -6.06
N PRO A 35 1.18 -0.15 -5.04
CA PRO A 35 2.20 0.91 -5.04
C PRO A 35 3.60 0.32 -5.26
N ARG A 36 4.57 1.14 -5.68
CA ARG A 36 5.92 0.62 -5.88
C ARG A 36 6.54 0.18 -4.54
N PRO A 37 7.18 -0.99 -4.47
CA PRO A 37 7.74 -1.51 -3.23
C PRO A 37 9.19 -1.06 -2.97
N ASP A 38 9.78 -0.25 -3.86
CA ASP A 38 11.14 0.26 -3.70
C ASP A 38 11.28 1.08 -2.41
N GLY A 39 12.24 0.70 -1.57
CA GLY A 39 12.50 1.37 -0.29
C GLY A 39 11.44 1.09 0.79
N ASP A 40 10.51 0.16 0.57
CA ASP A 40 9.56 -0.25 1.61
C ASP A 40 10.33 -0.79 2.84
N PRO A 41 9.99 -0.37 4.08
CA PRO A 41 10.72 -0.80 5.28
C PRO A 41 10.86 -2.32 5.43
N ARG A 42 9.88 -3.11 4.95
CA ARG A 42 9.93 -4.58 4.98
C ARG A 42 10.95 -5.12 3.99
N VAL A 43 11.04 -4.52 2.81
CA VAL A 43 12.04 -4.84 1.77
C VAL A 43 13.43 -4.47 2.25
N VAL A 44 13.59 -3.25 2.77
CA VAL A 44 14.87 -2.77 3.32
C VAL A 44 15.35 -3.70 4.44
N ALA A 45 14.47 -4.09 5.37
CA ALA A 45 14.81 -5.01 6.45
C ALA A 45 15.29 -6.37 5.93
N GLU A 46 14.62 -6.95 4.92
CA GLU A 46 15.03 -8.21 4.28
C GLU A 46 16.41 -8.08 3.63
N CYS A 47 16.66 -6.98 2.93
CA CYS A 47 17.95 -6.70 2.29
C CYS A 47 19.07 -6.52 3.34
N VAL A 48 18.82 -5.82 4.45
CA VAL A 48 19.83 -5.62 5.51
C VAL A 48 20.13 -6.93 6.24
N ALA A 49 19.10 -7.73 6.52
CA ALA A 49 19.23 -9.00 7.20
C ALA A 49 19.88 -10.11 6.34
N ASN A 50 20.11 -9.88 5.05
CA ASN A 50 20.47 -10.92 4.08
C ASN A 50 19.48 -12.09 4.09
N GLY A 51 18.18 -11.79 4.18
CA GLY A 51 17.15 -12.82 4.18
C GLY A 51 17.06 -13.57 2.84
N PRO A 52 16.24 -14.64 2.78
CA PRO A 52 16.11 -15.48 1.59
C PRO A 52 15.79 -14.72 0.30
N LEU A 53 15.04 -13.61 0.37
CA LEU A 53 14.70 -12.82 -0.81
C LEU A 53 15.67 -11.66 -1.09
N ALA A 54 16.68 -11.44 -0.24
CA ALA A 54 17.63 -10.35 -0.44
C ALA A 54 18.32 -10.36 -1.83
N PRO A 55 18.73 -11.51 -2.41
CA PRO A 55 19.27 -11.53 -3.78
C PRO A 55 18.27 -11.05 -4.82
N THR A 56 17.01 -11.51 -4.75
CA THR A 56 15.92 -11.10 -5.64
C THR A 56 15.65 -9.60 -5.52
N LEU A 57 15.53 -9.08 -4.30
CA LEU A 57 15.24 -7.67 -4.03
C LEU A 57 16.37 -6.74 -4.49
N ARG A 58 17.63 -7.15 -4.33
CA ARG A 58 18.80 -6.41 -4.83
C ARG A 58 18.86 -6.41 -6.35
N ASN A 59 18.62 -7.57 -6.98
CA ASN A 59 18.57 -7.67 -8.44
C ASN A 59 17.48 -6.78 -9.05
N ALA A 60 16.34 -6.70 -8.37
CA ALA A 60 15.22 -5.83 -8.72
C ALA A 60 15.39 -4.36 -8.32
N GLN A 61 16.49 -3.99 -7.65
CA GLN A 61 16.78 -2.64 -7.14
C GLN A 61 15.70 -2.09 -6.19
N LEU A 62 15.09 -2.96 -5.38
CA LEU A 62 14.02 -2.58 -4.45
C LEU A 62 14.50 -2.21 -3.05
N CYS A 63 15.76 -2.49 -2.70
CA CYS A 63 16.31 -2.29 -1.35
C CYS A 63 16.46 -0.82 -0.91
N SER A 64 16.13 0.13 -1.78
CA SER A 64 16.14 1.57 -1.53
C SER A 64 15.09 2.22 -2.43
N GLN A 65 14.74 3.49 -2.15
CA GLN A 65 13.90 4.25 -3.07
C GLN A 65 14.57 4.36 -4.45
N ALA A 66 13.77 4.23 -5.50
CA ALA A 66 14.20 4.31 -6.88
C ALA A 66 14.66 5.74 -7.22
N THR A 67 15.80 5.81 -7.88
CA THR A 67 16.32 7.00 -8.57
C THR A 67 15.96 6.95 -10.05
N SER A 68 16.22 8.04 -10.78
CA SER A 68 16.02 8.09 -12.24
C SER A 68 16.77 6.97 -12.98
N GLU A 69 17.94 6.57 -12.49
CA GLU A 69 18.78 5.52 -13.09
C GLU A 69 18.25 4.11 -12.82
N THR A 70 17.56 3.91 -11.70
CA THR A 70 17.11 2.58 -11.23
C THR A 70 15.63 2.30 -11.53
N LEU A 71 14.86 3.35 -11.82
CA LEU A 71 13.41 3.27 -12.06
C LEU A 71 13.03 2.29 -13.16
N ALA A 72 13.79 2.22 -14.25
CA ALA A 72 13.53 1.29 -15.35
C ALA A 72 13.59 -0.17 -14.87
N ARG A 73 14.52 -0.51 -13.98
CA ARG A 73 14.66 -1.87 -13.45
C ARG A 73 13.57 -2.21 -12.42
N VAL A 74 13.24 -1.25 -11.55
CA VAL A 74 12.17 -1.37 -10.55
C VAL A 74 10.82 -1.64 -11.21
N ASN A 75 10.56 -1.04 -12.38
CA ASN A 75 9.33 -1.24 -13.15
C ASN A 75 9.41 -2.38 -14.18
N ALA A 76 10.49 -3.19 -14.16
CA ALA A 76 10.70 -4.29 -15.10
C ALA A 76 11.00 -5.60 -14.36
N LEU A 77 10.18 -5.92 -13.36
CA LEU A 77 10.23 -7.20 -12.66
C LEU A 77 9.94 -8.34 -13.63
N THR A 78 10.68 -9.43 -13.47
CA THR A 78 10.29 -10.71 -14.10
C THR A 78 9.00 -11.24 -13.45
N PRO A 79 8.26 -12.14 -14.13
CA PRO A 79 7.09 -12.79 -13.51
C PRO A 79 7.39 -13.42 -12.14
N ALA A 80 8.53 -14.11 -12.02
CA ALA A 80 8.94 -14.75 -10.78
C ALA A 80 9.23 -13.72 -9.68
N GLU A 81 9.93 -12.62 -10.01
CA GLU A 81 10.21 -11.53 -9.06
C GLU A 81 8.92 -10.87 -8.57
N ALA A 82 8.01 -10.53 -9.47
CA ALA A 82 6.76 -9.86 -9.10
C ALA A 82 5.94 -10.72 -8.12
N VAL A 83 5.79 -12.02 -8.41
CA VAL A 83 5.08 -12.97 -7.52
C VAL A 83 5.79 -13.13 -6.19
N GLN A 84 7.12 -13.31 -6.18
CA GLN A 84 7.88 -13.48 -4.94
C GLN A 84 7.82 -12.25 -4.03
N VAL A 85 8.00 -11.06 -4.61
CA VAL A 85 7.96 -9.78 -3.88
C VAL A 85 6.55 -9.50 -3.37
N SER A 86 5.52 -9.69 -4.21
CA SER A 86 4.12 -9.54 -3.79
C SER A 86 3.79 -10.48 -2.63
N THR A 87 4.13 -11.76 -2.74
CA THR A 87 3.86 -12.75 -1.68
C THR A 87 4.51 -12.35 -0.37
N PHE A 88 5.81 -12.03 -0.41
CA PHE A 88 6.58 -11.60 0.77
C PHE A 88 6.00 -10.36 1.45
N LEU A 89 5.59 -9.35 0.67
CA LEU A 89 5.03 -8.12 1.21
C LEU A 89 3.67 -8.35 1.86
N HIS A 90 2.81 -9.16 1.24
CA HIS A 90 1.48 -9.48 1.77
C HIS A 90 1.55 -10.33 3.05
N GLU A 91 2.48 -11.29 3.14
CA GLU A 91 2.72 -12.05 4.38
C GLU A 91 3.12 -11.15 5.56
N LYS A 92 3.70 -9.98 5.28
CA LYS A 92 4.12 -8.98 6.25
C LYS A 92 3.18 -7.77 6.30
N LEU A 93 2.06 -7.79 5.59
CA LEU A 93 1.14 -6.67 5.57
C LEU A 93 0.44 -6.58 6.92
N ARG A 94 0.56 -5.39 7.52
CA ARG A 94 -0.25 -4.98 8.66
C ARG A 94 -0.36 -3.47 8.63
N PHE A 95 -1.57 -2.97 8.68
CA PHE A 95 -1.82 -1.55 8.84
C PHE A 95 -1.62 -1.17 10.31
N ALA A 96 -0.85 -0.13 10.57
CA ALA A 96 -0.58 0.38 11.91
C ALA A 96 -0.68 1.89 11.92
N ALA A 97 -1.27 2.44 12.98
CA ALA A 97 -1.26 3.86 13.23
C ALA A 97 0.11 4.30 13.76
N THR A 98 0.62 5.41 13.26
CA THR A 98 1.74 6.14 13.85
C THR A 98 1.19 7.38 14.51
N GLU A 99 1.64 7.68 15.74
CA GLU A 99 1.17 8.86 16.48
C GLU A 99 1.72 10.18 15.91
N GLY A 100 2.72 10.09 15.03
CA GLY A 100 3.45 11.25 14.55
C GLY A 100 4.49 11.73 15.57
N ASP A 101 5.05 12.90 15.31
CA ASP A 101 6.00 13.60 16.17
C ASP A 101 5.78 15.10 15.94
N ALA A 102 5.01 15.72 16.82
CA ALA A 102 4.63 17.13 16.71
C ALA A 102 5.85 18.06 16.76
N GLU A 103 6.90 17.71 17.50
CA GLU A 103 8.13 18.50 17.59
C GLU A 103 8.90 18.51 16.26
N LYS A 104 8.77 17.42 15.49
CA LYS A 104 9.34 17.30 14.13
C LYS A 104 8.34 17.67 13.02
N GLY A 105 7.14 18.14 13.36
CA GLY A 105 6.09 18.45 12.39
C GLY A 105 5.54 17.23 11.64
N ILE A 106 5.68 16.02 12.22
CA ILE A 106 5.20 14.78 11.64
C ILE A 106 3.79 14.51 12.16
N ALA A 107 2.81 14.50 11.26
CA ALA A 107 1.43 14.18 11.58
C ALA A 107 1.22 12.69 11.93
N PRO A 108 0.18 12.35 12.71
CA PRO A 108 -0.30 10.97 12.79
C PRO A 108 -0.64 10.42 11.40
N SER A 109 -0.39 9.13 11.20
CA SER A 109 -0.59 8.47 9.90
C SER A 109 -0.96 6.99 10.04
N VAL A 110 -1.34 6.35 8.94
CA VAL A 110 -1.46 4.89 8.84
C VAL A 110 -0.38 4.38 7.91
N GLN A 111 0.31 3.31 8.33
CA GLN A 111 1.38 2.66 7.57
C GLN A 111 1.07 1.18 7.34
N PRO A 112 1.27 0.64 6.11
CA PRO A 112 1.56 1.41 4.90
C PRO A 112 0.42 2.37 4.53
N TYR A 113 0.71 3.36 3.69
CA TYR A 113 -0.25 4.41 3.36
C TYR A 113 -1.49 3.82 2.67
N PRO A 114 -2.69 3.92 3.25
CA PRO A 114 -3.86 3.28 2.67
C PRO A 114 -4.21 3.83 1.29
N LEU A 115 -4.60 2.96 0.37
CA LEU A 115 -5.11 3.39 -0.92
C LEU A 115 -6.47 4.07 -0.71
N THR A 116 -6.73 5.11 -1.49
CA THR A 116 -8.01 5.86 -1.41
C THR A 116 -9.22 4.94 -1.51
N ASP A 117 -9.17 3.95 -2.40
CA ASP A 117 -10.26 3.00 -2.61
C ASP A 117 -10.47 2.09 -1.38
N ASP A 118 -9.40 1.74 -0.65
CA ASP A 118 -9.54 0.98 0.60
C ASP A 118 -10.20 1.82 1.69
N ILE A 119 -9.91 3.13 1.75
CA ILE A 119 -10.56 4.03 2.72
C ILE A 119 -12.04 4.17 2.39
N LEU A 120 -12.39 4.32 1.12
CA LEU A 120 -13.78 4.30 0.64
C LEU A 120 -14.49 2.99 1.01
N ASP A 121 -13.83 1.86 0.79
CA ASP A 121 -14.36 0.55 1.15
C ASP A 121 -14.55 0.38 2.66
N VAL A 122 -13.60 0.84 3.48
CA VAL A 122 -13.76 0.90 4.95
C VAL A 122 -15.02 1.71 5.30
N CYS A 123 -15.18 2.89 4.70
CA CYS A 123 -16.33 3.76 4.98
C CYS A 123 -17.67 3.11 4.59
N LYS A 124 -17.70 2.31 3.52
CA LYS A 124 -18.90 1.59 3.09
C LYS A 124 -19.17 0.33 3.93
N ALA A 125 -18.12 -0.41 4.29
CA ALA A 125 -18.23 -1.68 5.02
C ALA A 125 -18.51 -1.49 6.52
N PHE A 126 -18.07 -0.37 7.11
CA PHE A 126 -18.17 -0.09 8.54
C PHE A 126 -18.96 1.19 8.84
N PRO A 127 -20.29 1.21 8.56
CA PRO A 127 -21.09 2.42 8.70
C PRO A 127 -21.18 2.94 10.14
N ALA A 128 -20.97 2.09 11.15
CA ALA A 128 -20.94 2.51 12.54
C ALA A 128 -19.77 3.47 12.85
N ASP A 129 -18.58 3.25 12.26
CA ASP A 129 -17.42 4.11 12.51
C ASP A 129 -17.53 5.47 11.83
N ARG A 130 -18.44 5.60 10.84
CA ARG A 130 -18.82 6.89 10.26
C ARG A 130 -19.57 7.79 11.22
N SER A 131 -20.04 7.27 12.35
CA SER A 131 -20.62 8.09 13.42
C SER A 131 -19.61 8.46 14.52
N GLY A 132 -18.38 7.95 14.44
CA GLY A 132 -17.29 8.15 15.40
C GLY A 132 -16.03 8.74 14.76
N ALA A 133 -14.86 8.21 15.13
CA ALA A 133 -13.55 8.73 14.73
C ALA A 133 -13.34 8.86 13.21
N LEU A 134 -14.00 8.02 12.40
CA LEU A 134 -13.84 8.06 10.93
C LEU A 134 -14.86 8.97 10.23
N ARG A 135 -15.78 9.62 10.96
CA ARG A 135 -16.89 10.39 10.37
C ARG A 135 -16.42 11.35 9.29
N GLU A 136 -15.55 12.29 9.67
CA GLU A 136 -15.16 13.35 8.77
C GLU A 136 -14.33 12.84 7.58
N ARG A 137 -13.51 11.81 7.81
CA ARG A 137 -12.76 11.18 6.73
C ARG A 137 -13.71 10.51 5.74
N CYS A 138 -14.67 9.76 6.24
CA CYS A 138 -15.63 9.06 5.38
C CYS A 138 -16.56 10.02 4.64
N ASP A 139 -16.99 11.10 5.26
CA ASP A 139 -17.81 12.11 4.61
C ASP A 139 -17.06 12.78 3.45
N ASP A 140 -15.76 13.08 3.62
CA ASP A 140 -14.93 13.62 2.54
C ASP A 140 -14.69 12.60 1.42
N GLU A 141 -14.30 11.36 1.75
CA GLU A 141 -14.03 10.34 0.74
C GLU A 141 -15.27 10.05 -0.11
N LEU A 142 -16.43 9.89 0.52
CA LEU A 142 -17.71 9.64 -0.17
C LEU A 142 -18.17 10.84 -0.99
N LYS A 143 -17.94 12.08 -0.51
CA LYS A 143 -18.27 13.29 -1.26
C LYS A 143 -17.51 13.38 -2.59
N TYR A 144 -16.28 12.88 -2.64
CA TYR A 144 -15.43 12.92 -3.82
C TYR A 144 -15.27 11.55 -4.50
N GLU A 145 -16.18 10.62 -4.22
CA GLU A 145 -16.25 9.36 -4.94
C GLU A 145 -16.57 9.62 -6.43
N GLY A 146 -15.71 9.12 -7.33
CA GLY A 146 -15.87 9.32 -8.78
C GLY A 146 -15.63 10.75 -9.28
N ALA A 147 -15.21 11.68 -8.42
CA ALA A 147 -14.90 13.04 -8.84
C ALA A 147 -13.65 13.09 -9.74
N SER A 148 -13.74 13.80 -10.87
CA SER A 148 -12.61 13.98 -11.80
C SER A 148 -11.48 14.86 -11.25
N ALA A 149 -11.77 15.65 -10.21
CA ALA A 149 -10.80 16.45 -9.49
C ALA A 149 -11.10 16.37 -7.99
N ARG A 150 -10.08 16.01 -7.21
CA ARG A 150 -10.11 16.07 -5.74
C ARG A 150 -9.32 17.29 -5.27
N PRO A 151 -9.79 18.03 -4.25
CA PRO A 151 -8.97 19.04 -3.61
C PRO A 151 -7.65 18.41 -3.15
N SER A 152 -6.52 18.98 -3.55
CA SER A 152 -5.19 18.54 -3.11
C SER A 152 -4.93 18.98 -1.66
N ILE A 153 -5.75 18.51 -0.73
CA ILE A 153 -5.63 18.80 0.69
C ILE A 153 -5.21 17.50 1.36
N ALA A 154 -3.95 17.43 1.80
CA ALA A 154 -3.50 16.34 2.65
C ALA A 154 -4.22 16.46 4.00
N ARG A 155 -5.21 15.59 4.25
CA ARG A 155 -5.89 15.55 5.54
C ARG A 155 -4.95 14.91 6.57
N VAL A 156 -4.68 15.63 7.64
CA VAL A 156 -3.94 15.11 8.79
C VAL A 156 -4.88 14.25 9.62
N TYR A 157 -4.47 13.03 9.94
CA TYR A 157 -5.24 12.17 10.84
C TYR A 157 -5.12 12.67 12.28
N SER A 158 -6.20 12.54 13.05
CA SER A 158 -6.05 12.42 14.51
C SER A 158 -5.43 11.06 14.84
N VAL A 159 -4.85 10.90 16.04
CA VAL A 159 -4.34 9.58 16.49
C VAL A 159 -5.48 8.56 16.58
N GLU A 160 -6.68 8.99 17.00
CA GLU A 160 -7.85 8.12 17.09
C GLU A 160 -8.31 7.67 15.71
N ASP A 161 -8.36 8.59 14.74
CA ASP A 161 -8.75 8.32 13.36
C ASP A 161 -7.76 7.32 12.73
N ALA A 162 -6.46 7.53 12.92
CA ALA A 162 -5.43 6.65 12.39
C ALA A 162 -5.55 5.23 12.98
N ARG A 163 -5.81 5.11 14.29
CA ARG A 163 -5.99 3.81 14.96
C ARG A 163 -7.26 3.11 14.48
N ALA A 164 -8.38 3.82 14.40
CA ALA A 164 -9.63 3.28 13.89
C ALA A 164 -9.50 2.81 12.44
N LEU A 165 -8.88 3.63 11.58
CA LEU A 165 -8.66 3.29 10.18
C LEU A 165 -7.74 2.08 10.03
N ALA A 166 -6.61 2.04 10.75
CA ALA A 166 -5.71 0.90 10.71
C ALA A 166 -6.40 -0.40 11.14
N ALA A 167 -7.23 -0.37 12.19
CA ALA A 167 -8.00 -1.53 12.63
C ALA A 167 -8.94 -2.04 11.52
N ARG A 168 -9.71 -1.13 10.89
CA ARG A 168 -10.65 -1.50 9.82
C ARG A 168 -9.99 -1.94 8.53
N LEU A 169 -8.84 -1.37 8.18
CA LEU A 169 -8.06 -1.85 7.05
C LEU A 169 -7.56 -3.28 7.28
N ASN A 170 -7.08 -3.60 8.48
CA ASN A 170 -6.69 -4.98 8.78
C ASN A 170 -7.89 -5.94 8.66
N GLU A 171 -9.08 -5.55 9.13
CA GLU A 171 -10.30 -6.33 8.98
C GLU A 171 -10.71 -6.49 7.50
N LEU A 172 -10.66 -5.40 6.73
CA LEU A 172 -10.97 -5.34 5.30
C LEU A 172 -10.07 -6.24 4.45
N TYR A 173 -8.80 -6.37 4.84
CA TYR A 173 -7.81 -7.24 4.20
C TYR A 173 -7.84 -8.68 4.74
N GLY A 174 -8.63 -8.98 5.78
CA GLY A 174 -8.62 -10.30 6.42
C GLY A 174 -7.31 -10.61 7.15
N ILE A 175 -6.58 -9.58 7.60
CA ILE A 175 -5.33 -9.74 8.35
C ILE A 175 -5.68 -10.19 9.79
N PRO A 176 -5.22 -11.36 10.26
CA PRO A 176 -5.60 -11.88 11.56
C PRO A 176 -5.25 -10.91 12.71
N GLY A 177 -6.18 -10.71 13.65
CA GLY A 177 -5.91 -10.03 14.91
C GLY A 177 -4.79 -10.72 15.68
N ARG A 178 -3.99 -9.96 16.44
CA ARG A 178 -3.09 -10.54 17.46
C ARG A 178 -3.85 -10.72 18.75
#